data_AF-A0A060Z5F5-F1
#
_entry.id   AF-A0A060Z5F5-F1
#
_cell.length_a   1.000
_cell.length_b   1.000
_cell.length_c   1.000
_cell.angle_alpha   90.00
_cell.angle_beta   90.00
_cell.angle_gamma   90.00
#
_symmetry.space_group_name_H-M   'P 1'
#
loop_
_entity.id
_entity.type
_entity.pdbx_description
1 polymer ?
#
loop_
_entity_poly.entity_id
_entity_poly.type
_entity_poly.pdbx_seq_one_letter_code
_entity_poly.pdbx_strand_id
1 'polypeptide(L)'
;MGQKALHYLQTSGGLAFPNGVPTSLVDSGQQWDYPNAWPPLQHILIQGLSSLPSQEARELGFDLAQRWIRTNWLAYVKYEAMFEKYNVNGDGKPGGGGEYEVQLGFGWTNGVALQLLSQYGDRLTSGSNGNSFTSCLSISVSVALLCSAQTLFL
;
A
#
# COMPACT_ATOMS: atom_id res chain seq x y z
N MET A 1 -11.21 12.13 19.42
CA MET A 1 -10.31 12.83 18.48
C MET A 1 -10.24 12.12 17.12
N GLY A 2 -9.99 10.81 17.06
CA GLY A 2 -9.90 10.04 15.80
C GLY A 2 -11.07 10.21 14.82
N GLN A 3 -12.33 10.14 15.28
CA GLN A 3 -13.49 10.29 14.38
C GLN A 3 -13.57 11.67 13.70
N LYS A 4 -13.15 12.75 14.38
CA LYS A 4 -13.10 14.08 13.79
C LYS A 4 -12.02 14.16 12.70
N ALA A 5 -10.88 13.52 12.92
CA ALA A 5 -9.80 13.44 11.94
C ALA A 5 -10.23 12.63 10.70
N LEU A 6 -10.89 11.49 10.89
CA LEU A 6 -11.47 10.71 9.79
C LEU A 6 -12.46 11.53 8.97
N HIS A 7 -13.42 12.18 9.64
CA HIS A 7 -14.41 13.03 8.98
C HIS A 7 -13.76 14.20 8.21
N TYR A 8 -12.75 14.84 8.79
CA TYR A 8 -11.98 15.87 8.11
C TYR A 8 -11.29 15.33 6.85
N LEU A 9 -10.62 14.19 6.94
CA LEU A 9 -9.97 13.58 5.77
C LEU A 9 -10.97 13.30 4.64
N GLN A 10 -12.12 12.72 4.99
CA GLN A 10 -13.21 12.41 4.04
C GLN A 10 -13.78 13.65 3.34
N THR A 11 -13.82 14.79 4.03
CA THR A 11 -14.40 16.03 3.51
C THR A 11 -13.37 17.00 2.94
N SER A 12 -12.08 16.79 3.20
CA SER A 12 -10.99 17.68 2.79
C SER A 12 -10.75 17.75 1.28
N GLY A 13 -11.11 16.70 0.54
CA GLY A 13 -10.72 16.52 -0.86
C GLY A 13 -9.35 15.85 -1.06
N GLY A 14 -8.53 15.70 -0.02
CA GLY A 14 -7.20 15.06 -0.10
C GLY A 14 -7.23 13.57 -0.48
N LEU A 15 -8.37 12.90 -0.34
CA LEU A 15 -8.54 11.48 -0.66
C LEU A 15 -8.98 11.21 -2.12
N ALA A 16 -9.19 12.26 -2.92
CA ALA A 16 -9.76 12.17 -4.26
C ALA A 16 -8.77 11.67 -5.33
N PHE A 17 -7.50 11.48 -4.98
CA PHE A 17 -6.44 11.21 -5.94
C PHE A 17 -6.11 9.71 -6.05
N PRO A 18 -5.75 9.24 -7.26
CA PRO A 18 -5.48 7.83 -7.50
C PRO A 18 -4.15 7.34 -6.91
N ASN A 19 -3.14 8.22 -6.84
CA ASN A 19 -1.74 7.82 -6.57
C ASN A 19 -1.23 8.26 -5.20
N GLY A 20 -2.10 8.23 -4.18
CA GLY A 20 -1.82 8.69 -2.82
C GLY A 20 -2.45 10.03 -2.48
N VAL A 21 -2.15 10.55 -1.29
CA VAL A 21 -2.69 11.81 -0.77
C VAL A 21 -1.64 12.91 -0.93
N PRO A 22 -1.96 14.04 -1.57
CA PRO A 22 -0.97 15.10 -1.76
C PRO A 22 -0.66 15.79 -0.44
N THR A 23 0.51 16.41 -0.37
CA THR A 23 0.98 17.14 0.81
C THR A 23 0.04 18.28 1.20
N SER A 24 -0.50 18.96 0.18
CA SER A 24 -1.49 20.01 0.32
C SER A 24 -2.43 19.99 -0.90
N LEU A 25 -3.40 20.90 -0.92
CA LEU A 25 -4.26 21.15 -2.09
C LEU A 25 -3.86 22.44 -2.85
N VAL A 26 -2.72 23.03 -2.49
CA VAL A 26 -2.22 24.28 -3.08
C VAL A 26 -1.12 23.95 -4.06
N ASP A 27 -1.25 24.39 -5.31
CA ASP A 27 -0.20 24.28 -6.32
C ASP A 27 0.72 25.50 -6.25
N SER A 28 1.77 25.41 -5.42
CA SER A 28 2.74 26.50 -5.23
C SER A 28 3.99 26.35 -6.11
N GLY A 29 4.14 25.21 -6.80
CA GLY A 29 5.38 24.79 -7.44
C GLY A 29 6.48 24.33 -6.47
N GLN A 30 6.24 24.32 -5.15
CA GLN A 30 7.18 23.83 -4.14
C GLN A 30 7.06 22.31 -3.93
N GLN A 31 8.11 21.71 -3.35
CA GLN A 31 8.17 20.24 -3.22
C GLN A 31 7.14 19.68 -2.22
N TRP A 32 6.77 20.48 -1.20
CA TRP A 32 5.87 20.12 -0.12
C TRP A 32 4.44 20.60 -0.34
N ASP A 33 4.00 20.58 -1.60
CA ASP A 33 2.69 21.06 -2.00
C ASP A 33 2.11 20.18 -3.11
N TYR A 34 0.86 20.43 -3.50
CA TYR A 34 0.27 19.77 -4.65
C TYR A 34 1.16 19.97 -5.90
N PRO A 35 1.39 18.94 -6.72
CA PRO A 35 0.77 17.61 -6.71
C PRO A 35 1.60 16.52 -6.02
N ASN A 36 2.56 16.87 -5.17
CA ASN A 36 3.49 15.90 -4.59
C ASN A 36 2.90 15.15 -3.39
N ALA A 37 3.01 13.83 -3.42
CA ALA A 37 2.81 12.93 -2.29
C ALA A 37 4.16 12.37 -1.81
N TRP A 38 4.36 12.42 -0.50
CA TRP A 38 5.58 11.94 0.14
C TRP A 38 5.33 10.63 0.90
N PRO A 39 6.18 9.60 0.74
CA PRO A 39 6.05 8.32 1.43
C PRO A 39 5.85 8.43 2.96
N PRO A 40 6.58 9.28 3.70
CA PRO A 40 6.36 9.44 5.14
C PRO A 40 4.94 9.93 5.49
N LEU A 41 4.36 10.82 4.69
CA LEU A 41 3.01 11.34 4.93
C LEU A 41 1.94 10.27 4.66
N GLN A 42 2.15 9.45 3.63
CA GLN A 42 1.28 8.30 3.36
C GLN A 42 1.32 7.32 4.52
N HIS A 43 2.52 7.02 5.01
CA HIS A 43 2.73 6.13 6.14
C HIS A 43 2.00 6.60 7.41
N ILE A 44 2.22 7.86 7.82
CA ILE A 44 1.57 8.43 9.01
C ILE A 44 0.05 8.37 8.87
N LEU A 45 -0.49 8.70 7.70
CA LEU A 45 -1.92 8.67 7.44
C LEU A 45 -2.48 7.24 7.55
N ILE A 46 -1.85 6.28 6.87
CA ILE A 46 -2.27 4.87 6.86
C ILE A 46 -2.18 4.26 8.27
N GLN A 47 -1.08 4.49 8.99
CA GLN A 47 -0.91 4.01 10.36
C GLN A 47 -1.91 4.63 11.34
N GLY A 48 -2.17 5.93 11.19
CA GLY A 48 -3.15 6.63 12.01
C GLY A 48 -4.53 6.03 11.83
N LEU A 49 -4.94 5.78 10.58
CA LEU A 49 -6.22 5.15 10.24
C LEU A 49 -6.31 3.70 10.73
N SER A 50 -5.26 2.90 10.58
CA SER A 50 -5.24 1.50 11.01
C SER A 50 -5.33 1.34 12.53
N SER A 51 -4.89 2.35 13.27
CA SER A 51 -4.89 2.36 14.74
C SER A 51 -6.25 2.80 15.33
N LEU A 52 -7.19 3.26 14.50
CA LEU A 52 -8.52 3.63 14.98
C LEU A 52 -9.41 2.39 15.17
N PRO A 53 -10.33 2.41 16.16
CA PRO A 53 -11.25 1.29 16.40
C PRO A 53 -12.33 1.15 15.31
N SER A 54 -12.56 2.18 14.50
CA SER A 54 -13.56 2.19 13.44
C SER A 54 -13.16 1.28 12.28
N GLN A 55 -14.05 0.35 11.89
CA GLN A 55 -13.82 -0.49 10.71
C GLN A 55 -13.65 0.36 9.45
N GLU A 56 -14.47 1.39 9.29
CA GLU A 56 -14.40 2.34 8.17
C GLU A 56 -13.01 2.99 8.06
N ALA A 57 -12.43 3.42 9.19
CA ALA A 57 -11.09 3.98 9.20
C ALA A 57 -10.04 2.94 8.77
N ARG A 58 -10.14 1.71 9.28
CA ARG A 58 -9.21 0.64 8.93
C ARG A 58 -9.29 0.26 7.46
N GLU A 59 -10.49 0.23 6.88
CA GLU A 59 -10.67 0.00 5.44
C GLU A 59 -10.11 1.15 4.60
N LEU A 60 -10.35 2.40 4.99
CA LEU A 60 -9.72 3.54 4.32
C LEU A 60 -8.19 3.47 4.38
N GLY A 61 -7.62 3.07 5.52
CA GLY A 61 -6.18 2.86 5.67
C GLY A 61 -5.66 1.79 4.70
N PHE A 62 -6.38 0.67 4.56
CA PHE A 62 -6.04 -0.37 3.58
C PHE A 62 -6.14 0.12 2.13
N ASP A 63 -7.21 0.84 1.78
CA ASP A 63 -7.40 1.38 0.43
C ASP A 63 -6.26 2.31 0.03
N LEU A 64 -5.80 3.15 0.97
CA LEU A 64 -4.66 4.03 0.77
C LEU A 64 -3.35 3.23 0.62
N ALA A 65 -3.16 2.17 1.40
CA ALA A 65 -2.01 1.28 1.26
C ALA A 65 -1.99 0.58 -0.11
N GLN A 66 -3.13 0.07 -0.58
CA GLN A 66 -3.27 -0.56 -1.89
C GLN A 66 -2.96 0.42 -3.03
N ARG A 67 -3.47 1.65 -2.95
CA ARG A 67 -3.16 2.71 -3.94
C ARG A 67 -1.67 3.06 -3.92
N TRP A 68 -1.09 3.22 -2.75
CA TRP A 68 0.32 3.62 -2.61
C TRP A 68 1.28 2.56 -3.12
N ILE A 69 1.10 1.29 -2.74
CA ILE A 69 1.92 0.18 -3.22
C ILE A 69 1.78 0.03 -4.75
N ARG A 70 0.57 0.15 -5.28
CA ARG A 70 0.35 0.13 -6.73
C ARG A 70 1.09 1.27 -7.43
N THR A 71 1.04 2.48 -6.88
CA THR A 71 1.75 3.65 -7.40
C THR A 71 3.26 3.39 -7.45
N ASN A 72 3.83 2.93 -6.34
CA ASN A 72 5.25 2.62 -6.24
C ASN A 72 5.65 1.51 -7.23
N TRP A 73 4.84 0.47 -7.38
CA TRP A 73 5.07 -0.62 -8.33
C TRP A 73 5.06 -0.13 -9.78
N LEU A 74 4.05 0.66 -10.18
CA LEU A 74 3.94 1.18 -11.54
C LEU A 74 5.12 2.11 -11.88
N ALA A 75 5.53 2.97 -10.94
CA ALA A 75 6.69 3.81 -11.11
C ALA A 75 7.98 2.98 -11.21
N TYR A 76 8.15 1.96 -10.36
CA TYR A 76 9.31 1.09 -10.42
C TYR A 76 9.42 0.33 -11.74
N VAL A 77 8.31 -0.24 -12.24
CA VAL A 77 8.28 -0.93 -13.53
C VAL A 77 8.62 0.00 -14.69
N LYS A 78 8.18 1.26 -14.63
CA LYS A 78 8.37 2.22 -15.72
C LYS A 78 9.74 2.89 -15.73
N TYR A 79 10.27 3.21 -14.56
CA TYR A 79 11.48 4.03 -14.41
C TYR A 79 12.65 3.28 -13.78
N GLU A 80 12.47 1.98 -13.46
CA GLU A 80 13.47 1.09 -12.88
C GLU A 80 14.02 1.56 -11.52
N ALA A 81 13.27 2.42 -10.83
CA ALA A 81 13.66 3.00 -9.54
C ALA A 81 12.44 3.39 -8.68
N MET A 82 12.69 3.51 -7.38
CA MET A 82 11.77 4.17 -6.44
C MET A 82 12.23 5.62 -6.21
N PHE A 83 11.30 6.53 -5.93
CA PHE A 83 11.58 7.96 -5.86
C PHE A 83 11.28 8.55 -4.49
N GLU A 84 11.88 9.69 -4.19
CA GLU A 84 11.65 10.41 -2.93
C GLU A 84 10.19 10.87 -2.75
N LYS A 85 9.51 11.19 -3.85
CA LYS A 85 8.14 11.74 -3.90
C LYS A 85 7.48 11.42 -5.24
N TYR A 86 6.15 11.39 -5.26
CA TYR A 86 5.34 10.95 -6.40
C TYR A 86 4.27 11.98 -6.74
N ASN A 87 3.90 12.09 -8.01
CA ASN A 87 2.78 12.91 -8.44
C ASN A 87 1.46 12.17 -8.17
N VAL A 88 0.54 12.79 -7.44
CA VAL A 88 -0.76 12.16 -7.12
C VAL A 88 -1.68 11.99 -8.32
N ASN A 89 -1.40 12.69 -9.42
CA ASN A 89 -2.16 12.63 -10.66
C ASN A 89 -1.53 11.67 -11.68
N GLY A 90 -2.30 11.36 -12.72
CA GLY A 90 -1.83 10.58 -13.86
C GLY A 90 -1.41 9.16 -13.48
N ASP A 91 -0.22 8.75 -13.89
CA ASP A 91 0.32 7.40 -13.74
C ASP A 91 1.21 7.22 -12.51
N GLY A 92 1.24 8.19 -11.59
CA GLY A 92 2.09 8.10 -10.40
C GLY A 92 3.56 8.32 -10.71
N LYS A 93 3.87 9.07 -11.77
CA LYS A 93 5.24 9.47 -12.11
C LYS A 93 5.97 10.14 -10.94
N PRO A 94 7.31 10.20 -10.98
CA PRO A 94 8.09 10.95 -10.01
C PRO A 94 7.55 12.38 -9.83
N GLY A 95 7.46 12.83 -8.59
CA GLY A 95 7.09 14.20 -8.27
C GLY A 95 8.20 15.19 -8.67
N GLY A 96 7.99 16.47 -8.41
CA GLY A 96 8.93 17.51 -8.83
C GLY A 96 8.75 18.82 -8.07
N GLY A 97 9.19 19.93 -8.68
CA GLY A 97 9.11 21.26 -8.09
C GLY A 97 10.23 21.56 -7.09
N GLY A 98 10.23 22.78 -6.57
CA GLY A 98 11.25 23.32 -5.67
C GLY A 98 12.63 23.49 -6.30
N GLU A 99 13.65 23.39 -5.45
CA GLU A 99 15.01 23.84 -5.78
C GLU A 99 15.89 22.80 -6.49
N TYR A 100 15.49 21.52 -6.52
CA TYR A 100 16.30 20.45 -7.07
C TYR A 100 15.47 19.32 -7.68
N GLU A 101 16.12 18.58 -8.59
CA GLU A 101 15.53 17.45 -9.30
C GLU A 101 15.19 16.27 -8.37
N VAL A 102 14.20 15.48 -8.75
CA VAL A 102 13.74 14.34 -7.95
C VAL A 102 14.83 13.27 -7.76
N GLN A 103 14.96 12.75 -6.53
CA GLN A 103 15.98 11.77 -6.17
C GLN A 103 15.50 10.31 -6.23
N LEU A 104 16.44 9.40 -6.56
CA LEU A 104 16.23 7.96 -6.81
C LEU A 104 16.62 7.09 -5.61
N GLY A 105 16.04 5.87 -5.51
CA GLY A 105 16.35 4.83 -4.53
C GLY A 105 15.88 5.08 -3.10
N PHE A 106 15.19 6.20 -2.86
CA PHE A 106 15.10 6.87 -1.56
C PHE A 106 14.69 5.98 -0.37
N GLY A 107 15.44 6.07 0.73
CA GLY A 107 15.33 5.14 1.87
C GLY A 107 13.95 5.07 2.52
N TRP A 108 13.27 6.21 2.74
CA TRP A 108 11.90 6.19 3.29
C TRP A 108 10.91 5.51 2.35
N THR A 109 11.15 5.50 1.04
CA THR A 109 10.19 5.00 0.06
C THR A 109 10.19 3.49 0.12
N ASN A 110 11.40 2.93 0.13
CA ASN A 110 11.64 1.51 0.30
C ASN A 110 11.11 1.05 1.67
N GLY A 111 11.42 1.81 2.74
CA GLY A 111 10.99 1.48 4.09
C GLY A 111 9.46 1.45 4.24
N VAL A 112 8.76 2.46 3.72
CA VAL A 112 7.30 2.51 3.75
C VAL A 112 6.69 1.39 2.90
N ALA A 113 7.22 1.13 1.71
CA ALA A 113 6.72 0.03 0.87
C ALA A 113 6.85 -1.33 1.58
N LEU A 114 8.02 -1.63 2.15
CA LEU A 114 8.26 -2.87 2.90
C LEU A 114 7.34 -2.98 4.13
N GLN A 115 7.13 -1.89 4.84
CA GLN A 115 6.29 -1.87 6.03
C GLN A 115 4.80 -2.10 5.69
N LEU A 116 4.31 -1.52 4.61
CA LEU A 116 2.94 -1.77 4.12
C LEU A 116 2.77 -3.19 3.58
N LEU A 117 3.76 -3.73 2.86
CA LEU A 117 3.76 -5.13 2.43
C LEU A 117 3.74 -6.08 3.62
N SER A 118 4.48 -5.78 4.69
CA SER A 118 4.44 -6.57 5.92
C SER A 118 3.10 -6.50 6.63
N GLN A 119 2.42 -5.35 6.62
CA GLN A 119 1.18 -5.15 7.37
C GLN A 119 -0.07 -5.65 6.62
N TYR A 120 -0.09 -5.53 5.29
CA TYR A 120 -1.27 -5.77 4.46
C TYR A 120 -1.03 -6.82 3.37
N GLY A 121 0.11 -7.52 3.38
CA GLY A 121 0.52 -8.42 2.29
C GLY A 121 -0.45 -9.57 1.99
N ASP A 122 -1.26 -9.98 2.95
CA ASP A 122 -2.33 -10.98 2.79
C ASP A 122 -3.55 -10.45 2.02
N ARG A 123 -3.72 -9.12 1.98
CA ARG A 123 -4.86 -8.44 1.34
C ARG A 123 -4.49 -7.66 0.08
N LEU A 124 -3.22 -7.25 -0.06
CA LEU A 124 -2.73 -6.49 -1.20
C LEU A 124 -2.84 -7.31 -2.50
N THR A 125 -3.15 -6.62 -3.60
CA THR A 125 -3.25 -7.22 -4.93
C THR A 125 -2.32 -6.54 -5.93
N SER A 126 -1.81 -7.31 -6.90
CA SER A 126 -0.94 -6.83 -7.98
C SER A 126 -1.68 -6.01 -9.05
N GLY A 127 -3.01 -5.95 -8.98
CA GLY A 127 -3.80 -5.13 -9.90
C GLY A 127 -4.04 -5.75 -11.28
N SER A 128 -3.81 -7.07 -11.42
CA SER A 128 -4.23 -7.85 -12.59
C SER A 128 -5.75 -7.96 -12.63
N ASN A 129 -6.39 -7.35 -13.62
CA ASN A 129 -7.79 -7.63 -13.95
C ASN A 129 -7.85 -9.01 -14.65
N GLY A 130 -8.19 -10.07 -13.91
CA GLY A 130 -8.58 -11.36 -14.52
C GLY A 130 -8.27 -12.60 -13.67
N ASN A 131 -9.34 -13.24 -13.20
CA ASN A 131 -9.47 -14.56 -12.55
C ASN A 131 -8.89 -14.75 -11.14
N SER A 132 -9.79 -14.62 -10.16
CA SER A 132 -9.68 -15.28 -8.85
C SER A 132 -9.36 -16.77 -9.04
N PHE A 133 -8.14 -17.19 -8.75
CA PHE A 133 -7.88 -18.58 -8.39
C PHE A 133 -8.34 -18.77 -6.94
N THR A 134 -9.58 -19.21 -6.76
CA THR A 134 -9.99 -19.89 -5.54
C THR A 134 -9.23 -21.21 -5.47
N SER A 135 -8.06 -21.20 -4.83
CA SER A 135 -7.42 -22.44 -4.40
C SER A 135 -7.87 -22.74 -2.98
N CYS A 136 -9.00 -23.43 -2.88
CA CYS A 136 -9.35 -24.15 -1.67
C CYS A 136 -8.34 -25.29 -1.51
N LEU A 137 -7.45 -25.19 -0.52
CA LEU A 137 -6.66 -26.32 -0.05
C LEU A 137 -6.80 -26.39 1.47
N SER A 138 -7.93 -26.93 1.90
CA SER A 138 -8.04 -27.59 3.19
C SER A 138 -7.13 -28.82 3.17
N ILE A 139 -5.93 -28.69 3.73
CA ILE A 139 -5.06 -29.83 4.01
C ILE A 139 -5.65 -30.56 5.22
N SER A 140 -6.50 -31.56 4.96
CA SER A 140 -6.82 -32.58 5.95
C SER A 140 -5.64 -33.55 6.04
N VAL A 141 -4.75 -33.33 7.02
CA VAL A 141 -3.74 -34.33 7.40
C VAL A 141 -4.47 -35.51 8.04
N SER A 142 -4.73 -36.56 7.25
CA SER A 142 -5.24 -37.83 7.78
C SER A 142 -4.06 -38.62 8.35
N VAL A 143 -4.05 -38.74 9.68
CA VAL A 143 -3.15 -39.62 10.42
C VAL A 143 -3.62 -41.06 10.20
N ALA A 144 -2.92 -41.81 9.35
CA ALA A 144 -3.09 -43.26 9.24
C ALA A 144 -1.72 -43.92 9.01
N LEU A 145 -0.96 -44.02 10.10
CA LEU A 145 0.24 -44.84 10.17
C LEU A 145 0.16 -45.60 11.48
N LEU A 146 -0.54 -46.74 11.48
CA LEU A 146 -0.47 -47.79 12.50
C LEU A 146 -1.17 -49.05 11.95
N CYS A 147 -0.53 -50.20 12.17
CA CYS A 147 -0.98 -51.57 11.89
C CYS A 147 -0.94 -52.06 10.43
N SER A 148 0.20 -52.67 10.05
CA SER A 148 0.22 -54.03 9.48
C SER A 148 1.66 -54.48 9.18
N ALA A 149 2.37 -54.91 10.22
CA ALA A 149 3.61 -55.67 10.06
C ALA A 149 3.60 -56.84 11.06
N GLN A 150 2.71 -57.79 10.86
CA GLN A 150 2.92 -59.16 11.32
C GLN A 150 1.96 -60.11 10.60
N THR A 151 2.49 -61.30 10.29
CA THR A 151 1.82 -62.51 9.77
C THR A 151 1.74 -62.62 8.24
N LEU A 152 2.75 -63.24 7.60
CA LEU A 152 2.64 -64.58 6.98
C LEU A 152 3.93 -64.92 6.21
N PHE A 153 4.80 -65.75 6.81
CA PHE A 153 5.58 -66.74 6.07
C PHE A 153 5.47 -68.04 6.88
N LEU A 154 4.55 -68.89 6.44
CA LEU A 154 4.80 -70.33 6.34
C LEU A 154 5.45 -70.56 4.97
#